data_AF-A0A4Y2WJM2-F1
#
_entry.id   AF-A0A4Y2WJM2-F1
#
_cell.length_a   1.000
_cell.length_b   1.000
_cell.length_c   1.000
_cell.angle_alpha   90.00
_cell.angle_beta   90.00
_cell.angle_gamma   90.00
#
_symmetry.space_group_name_H-M   'P 1'
#
loop_
_entity.id
_entity.type
_entity.pdbx_description
1 polymer ?
#
loop_
_entity_poly.entity_id
_entity_poly.type
_entity_poly.pdbx_seq_one_letter_code
_entity_poly.pdbx_strand_id
1 'polypeptide(L)'
;MRRFQRLQGTLLLNTKKSEQRVLSGLGMKGNFIKLKKDENILINDFDYDSIMIYGNYAFSKQRGVLMTMEAKNGHELLNPYDKTKMTDSDIERVNKMYKCKGFEN
;
A
#
# COMPACT_ATOMS: atom_id res chain seq x y z
N MET A 1 9.51 -21.64 -6.52
CA MET A 1 9.71 -20.20 -6.85
C MET A 1 8.66 -19.39 -6.11
N ARG A 2 9.04 -18.67 -5.05
CA ARG A 2 8.11 -17.79 -4.32
C ARG A 2 7.89 -16.55 -5.19
N ARG A 3 6.67 -16.39 -5.70
CA ARG A 3 6.30 -15.24 -6.52
C ARG A 3 6.50 -13.97 -5.66
N PHE A 4 7.19 -12.98 -6.20
CA PHE A 4 7.14 -11.59 -5.73
C PHE A 4 5.71 -11.05 -5.92
N GLN A 5 4.77 -11.54 -5.12
CA GLN A 5 3.41 -11.04 -5.11
C GLN A 5 3.37 -9.85 -4.15
N ARG A 6 3.51 -8.66 -4.74
CA ARG A 6 2.76 -7.45 -4.38
C ARG A 6 2.47 -7.33 -2.87
N LEU A 7 3.48 -6.97 -2.09
CA LEU A 7 3.29 -6.41 -0.75
C LEU A 7 2.66 -5.03 -0.92
N GLN A 8 1.34 -4.97 -1.09
CA GLN A 8 0.64 -3.70 -1.01
C GLN A 8 -0.37 -3.73 0.13
N GLY A 9 -0.03 -2.94 1.13
CA GLY A 9 -0.98 -2.20 1.93
C GLY A 9 -1.96 -3.06 2.70
N THR A 10 -1.60 -3.41 3.93
CA THR A 10 -2.61 -3.48 4.99
C THR A 10 -3.08 -2.06 5.28
N LEU A 11 -3.73 -1.43 4.30
CA LEU A 11 -4.19 -0.07 4.40
C LEU A 11 -5.52 -0.11 5.14
N LEU A 12 -5.53 0.43 6.35
CA LEU A 12 -6.75 0.76 7.07
C LEU A 12 -7.45 1.91 6.32
N LEU A 13 -8.08 1.56 5.20
CA LEU A 13 -8.87 2.46 4.37
C LEU A 13 -10.12 2.92 5.12
N ASN A 14 -10.37 4.23 5.11
CA ASN A 14 -11.64 4.81 5.54
C ASN A 14 -12.78 4.57 4.54
N THR A 15 -12.48 4.15 3.30
CA THR A 15 -13.51 3.89 2.31
C THR A 15 -14.18 2.55 2.58
N LYS A 16 -15.47 2.56 2.92
CA LYS A 16 -16.26 1.32 2.98
C LYS A 16 -16.20 0.65 1.60
N LYS A 17 -16.18 -0.69 1.57
CA LYS A 17 -16.18 -1.50 0.33
C LYS A 17 -17.25 -1.06 -0.68
N SER A 18 -18.36 -0.49 -0.20
CA SER A 18 -19.44 0.10 -0.99
C SER A 18 -19.06 1.38 -1.73
N GLU A 19 -18.25 2.26 -1.14
CA GLU A 19 -17.87 3.56 -1.71
C GLU A 19 -16.77 3.43 -2.76
N GLN A 20 -15.88 2.44 -2.64
CA GLN A 20 -14.88 2.14 -3.66
C GLN A 20 -15.50 1.84 -5.04
N ARG A 21 -16.75 1.33 -5.08
CA ARG A 21 -17.50 1.13 -6.34
C ARG A 21 -17.85 2.46 -7.02
N VAL A 22 -18.05 3.51 -6.25
CA VAL A 22 -18.42 4.83 -6.75
C VAL A 22 -17.18 5.61 -7.18
N LEU A 23 -16.04 5.40 -6.52
CA LEU A 23 -14.83 6.22 -6.67
C LEU A 23 -13.81 5.64 -7.68
N SER A 24 -13.70 4.32 -7.78
CA SER A 24 -12.73 3.67 -8.67
C SER A 24 -13.24 3.46 -10.10
N GLY A 25 -12.32 3.43 -11.07
CA GLY A 25 -12.61 3.12 -12.46
C GLY A 25 -13.17 1.70 -12.66
N LEU A 26 -13.84 1.47 -13.80
CA LEU A 26 -14.47 0.18 -14.11
C LEU A 26 -13.43 -0.95 -14.05
N GLY A 27 -13.74 -2.02 -13.30
CA GLY A 27 -12.86 -3.19 -13.14
C GLY A 27 -11.71 -3.03 -12.13
N MET A 28 -11.48 -1.86 -11.54
CA MET A 28 -10.29 -1.62 -10.70
C MET A 28 -10.44 -2.00 -9.22
N LYS A 29 -11.64 -2.42 -8.79
CA LYS A 29 -11.95 -2.74 -7.38
C LYS A 29 -11.06 -3.83 -6.79
N GLY A 30 -10.61 -4.78 -7.62
CA GLY A 30 -9.76 -5.89 -7.19
C GLY A 30 -8.44 -5.43 -6.58
N ASN A 31 -7.96 -4.24 -6.93
CA ASN A 31 -6.70 -3.69 -6.41
C ASN A 31 -6.78 -3.24 -4.94
N PHE A 32 -7.99 -3.10 -4.38
CA PHE A 32 -8.18 -2.66 -2.99
C PHE A 32 -8.58 -3.82 -2.05
N ILE A 33 -8.56 -5.05 -2.55
CA ILE A 33 -8.83 -6.24 -1.73
C ILE A 33 -7.61 -6.46 -0.83
N LYS A 34 -7.85 -6.50 0.48
CA LYS A 34 -6.82 -6.80 1.46
C LYS A 34 -6.36 -8.25 1.32
N LEU A 35 -5.05 -8.45 1.48
CA LEU A 35 -4.48 -9.79 1.65
C LEU A 35 -5.03 -10.43 2.93
N LYS A 36 -5.15 -11.76 2.92
CA LYS A 36 -5.49 -12.54 4.11
C LYS A 36 -4.31 -12.55 5.10
N LYS A 37 -4.59 -12.97 6.33
CA LYS A 37 -3.60 -13.02 7.42
C LYS A 37 -2.43 -13.96 7.10
N ASP A 38 -2.69 -15.07 6.42
CA ASP A 38 -1.71 -16.07 5.97
C ASP A 38 -0.96 -15.67 4.69
N GLU A 39 -1.47 -14.68 3.97
CA GLU A 39 -0.86 -14.13 2.75
C GLU A 39 0.05 -12.91 3.04
N ASN A 40 0.12 -12.47 4.29
CA ASN A 40 0.78 -11.22 4.69
C ASN A 40 1.75 -11.45 5.86
N ILE A 41 2.93 -10.81 5.78
CA ILE A 41 3.96 -10.86 6.82
C ILE A 41 4.09 -9.45 7.40
N LEU A 42 3.78 -9.31 8.70
CA LEU A 42 3.91 -8.04 9.43
C LEU A 42 5.27 -7.99 10.11
N ILE A 43 6.18 -7.17 9.57
CA ILE A 43 7.56 -7.04 10.05
C ILE A 43 7.75 -5.81 10.97
N ASN A 44 7.11 -4.71 10.60
CA ASN A 44 7.14 -3.43 11.30
C ASN A 44 5.78 -2.73 11.11
N ASP A 45 5.64 -1.56 11.71
CA ASP A 45 4.40 -0.79 11.68
C ASP A 45 4.05 -0.29 10.27
N PHE A 46 2.80 0.12 10.10
CA PHE A 46 2.30 0.65 8.84
C PHE A 46 2.94 2.02 8.55
N ASP A 47 3.59 2.13 7.39
CA ASP A 47 4.31 3.31 6.96
C ASP A 47 3.60 3.94 5.76
N TYR A 48 2.98 5.11 5.95
CA TYR A 48 2.25 5.85 4.92
C TYR A 48 3.14 6.36 3.78
N ASP A 49 4.45 6.49 4.03
CA ASP A 49 5.43 6.97 3.07
C ASP A 49 6.12 5.85 2.30
N SER A 50 5.83 4.59 2.61
CA SER A 50 6.37 3.41 1.92
C SER A 50 6.28 3.53 0.39
N ILE A 51 7.33 3.12 -0.31
CA ILE A 51 7.40 3.08 -1.78
C ILE A 51 6.33 2.16 -2.37
N MET A 52 5.81 1.24 -1.56
CA MET A 52 4.80 0.27 -1.96
C MET A 52 3.37 0.82 -1.86
N ILE A 53 3.17 2.03 -1.31
CA ILE A 53 1.84 2.64 -1.19
C ILE A 53 1.48 3.42 -2.46
N TYR A 54 0.21 3.32 -2.85
CA TYR A 54 -0.38 4.12 -3.90
C TYR A 54 -0.84 5.49 -3.37
N GLY A 55 -0.89 6.49 -4.25
CA GLY A 55 -1.37 7.81 -3.86
C GLY A 55 -2.90 7.92 -3.76
N ASN A 56 -3.40 9.03 -3.18
CA ASN A 56 -4.82 9.23 -2.86
C ASN A 56 -5.79 8.96 -4.03
N TYR A 57 -5.36 9.22 -5.26
CA TYR A 57 -6.20 9.16 -6.46
C TYR A 57 -5.94 7.92 -7.34
N ALA A 58 -5.21 6.91 -6.84
CA ALA A 58 -4.90 5.73 -7.63
C ALA A 58 -6.17 5.00 -8.08
N PHE A 59 -6.22 4.63 -9.37
CA PHE A 59 -7.39 4.00 -9.99
C PHE A 59 -8.71 4.77 -9.87
N SER A 60 -8.66 6.07 -9.58
CA SER A 60 -9.84 6.94 -9.55
C SER A 60 -10.48 7.06 -10.93
N LYS A 61 -11.81 7.09 -10.97
CA LYS A 61 -12.55 7.40 -12.21
C LYS A 61 -12.38 8.86 -12.65
N GLN A 62 -12.00 9.75 -11.72
CA GLN A 62 -11.73 11.17 -11.97
C GLN A 62 -10.56 11.61 -11.11
N ARG A 63 -9.35 11.40 -11.64
CA ARG A 63 -8.08 11.72 -10.97
C ARG A 63 -8.03 13.21 -10.59
N GLY A 64 -7.54 13.50 -9.38
CA GLY A 64 -7.45 14.86 -8.83
C GLY A 64 -8.74 15.37 -8.17
N VAL A 65 -9.87 14.69 -8.37
CA VAL A 65 -11.16 15.09 -7.77
C VAL A 65 -11.66 14.04 -6.79
N LEU A 66 -11.68 12.78 -7.21
CA LEU A 66 -12.21 11.68 -6.40
C LEU A 66 -11.08 10.85 -5.83
N MET A 67 -10.78 11.04 -4.55
CA MET A 67 -9.83 10.18 -3.84
C MET A 67 -10.43 8.78 -3.70
N THR A 68 -9.61 7.76 -3.93
CA THR A 68 -9.94 6.35 -3.71
C THR A 68 -9.35 5.83 -2.40
N MET A 69 -8.35 6.52 -1.86
CA MET A 69 -7.71 6.20 -0.59
C MET A 69 -7.41 7.48 0.19
N GLU A 70 -7.57 7.38 1.49
CA GLU A 70 -7.28 8.46 2.43
C GLU A 70 -6.66 7.85 3.68
N ALA A 71 -5.58 8.47 4.16
CA ALA A 71 -4.94 8.06 5.39
C ALA A 71 -5.82 8.46 6.58
N LYS A 72 -5.91 7.60 7.59
CA LYS A 72 -6.76 7.86 8.77
C LYS A 72 -6.32 9.06 9.61
N ASN A 73 -5.05 9.41 9.50
CA ASN A 73 -4.42 10.54 10.18
C ASN A 73 -4.37 11.81 9.31
N GLY A 74 -4.98 11.80 8.12
CA GLY A 74 -4.93 12.93 7.18
C GLY A 74 -3.61 13.07 6.41
N HIS A 75 -2.68 12.11 6.54
CA HIS A 75 -1.44 12.09 5.77
C HIS A 75 -1.70 12.00 4.26
N GLU A 76 -1.00 12.82 3.48
CA GLU A 76 -1.08 12.76 2.02
C GLU A 76 -0.39 11.51 1.49
N LEU A 77 -1.11 10.72 0.70
CA LEU A 77 -0.57 9.54 0.05
C LEU A 77 -0.05 9.92 -1.34
N LEU A 78 1.26 9.83 -1.50
CA LEU A 78 1.94 10.02 -2.79
C LEU A 78 2.05 8.71 -3.57
N ASN A 79 2.11 8.79 -4.90
CA ASN A 79 2.37 7.59 -5.71
C ASN A 79 3.85 7.20 -5.65
N PRO A 80 4.20 5.94 -5.99
CA PRO A 80 5.59 5.49 -5.97
C PRO A 80 6.54 6.34 -6.84
N TYR A 81 6.08 6.83 -7.99
CA TYR A 81 6.89 7.66 -8.89
C TYR A 81 7.09 9.10 -8.40
N ASP A 82 6.31 9.54 -7.41
CA ASP A 82 6.46 10.85 -6.76
C ASP A 82 7.41 10.77 -5.56
N LYS A 83 7.82 9.56 -5.15
CA LYS A 83 8.73 9.30 -4.02
C LYS A 83 10.16 9.15 -4.53
N THR A 84 11.11 9.82 -3.88
CA THR A 84 12.52 9.86 -4.31
C THR A 84 13.33 8.64 -3.87
N LYS A 85 12.90 7.96 -2.80
CA LYS A 85 13.59 6.80 -2.21
C LYS A 85 12.64 5.89 -1.46
N MET A 86 13.11 4.68 -1.14
CA MET A 86 12.47 3.79 -0.17
C MET A 86 12.63 4.35 1.25
N THR A 87 11.68 4.06 2.13
CA THR A 87 11.77 4.41 3.55
C THR A 87 12.64 3.41 4.31
N ASP A 88 13.07 3.77 5.52
CA ASP A 88 13.83 2.86 6.38
C ASP A 88 13.01 1.61 6.72
N SER A 89 11.69 1.76 6.89
CA SER A 89 10.77 0.64 7.10
C SER A 89 10.70 -0.31 5.89
N ASP A 90 10.77 0.20 4.66
CA ASP A 90 10.84 -0.64 3.46
C ASP A 90 12.17 -1.40 3.40
N ILE A 91 13.29 -0.72 3.68
CA ILE A 91 14.63 -1.31 3.71
C ILE A 91 14.68 -2.44 4.75
N GLU A 92 14.14 -2.20 5.95
CA GLU A 92 14.07 -3.21 7.02
C GLU A 92 13.26 -4.44 6.58
N ARG A 93 12.08 -4.24 5.97
CA ARG A 93 11.24 -5.35 5.47
C ARG A 93 12.00 -6.21 4.47
N VAL A 94 12.67 -5.59 3.50
CA VAL A 94 13.46 -6.31 2.48
C VAL A 94 14.59 -7.09 3.15
N ASN A 95 15.36 -6.45 4.03
CA ASN A 95 16.49 -7.09 4.70
C ASN A 95 16.06 -8.28 5.55
N LYS A 96 14.97 -8.17 6.32
CA LYS A 96 14.42 -9.27 7.11
C LYS A 96 13.87 -10.40 6.25
N MET A 97 13.18 -10.09 5.13
CA MET A 97 12.67 -11.11 4.20
C MET A 97 13.78 -11.93 3.55
N TYR A 98 14.89 -11.26 3.20
CA TYR A 98 16.04 -11.88 2.53
C TYR A 98 17.13 -12.36 3.48
N LYS A 99 16.94 -12.20 4.80
CA LYS A 99 17.92 -12.58 5.84
C LYS A 99 19.28 -11.97 5.58
N CYS A 100 19.30 -10.67 5.28
CA CYS A 100 20.53 -9.93 5.12
C CYS A 100 21.29 -9.89 6.46
N LYS A 101 22.62 -10.05 6.40
CA LYS A 101 23.48 -10.04 7.58
C LYS A 101 23.28 -8.76 8.39
N GLY A 102 23.05 -8.89 9.69
CA GLY A 102 22.80 -7.75 10.60
C GLY A 102 21.33 -7.34 10.74
N PHE A 103 20.41 -8.02 10.07
CA PHE A 103 18.96 -7.80 10.18
C PHE A 103 18.22 -9.10 10.56
N GLU A 104 18.93 -10.02 11.22
CA GLU A 104 18.40 -11.27 11.73
C GLU A 104 17.61 -11.01 13.03
N ASN A 105 16.48 -11.71 13.19
CA ASN A 105 15.61 -11.58 14.37
C ASN A 105 16.13 -12.39 15.56
#